data_AF-C5BDC1-F1
#
_entry.id   AF-C5BDC1-F1
#
_cell.length_a   1.000
_cell.length_b   1.000
_cell.length_c   1.000
_cell.angle_alpha   90.00
_cell.angle_beta   90.00
_cell.angle_gamma   90.00
#
_symmetry.space_group_name_H-M   'P 1'
#
loop_
_entity.id
_entity.type
_entity.pdbx_description
1 polymer ?
#
loop_
_entity_poly.entity_id
_entity_poly.type
_entity_poly.pdbx_seq_one_letter_code
_entity_poly.pdbx_strand_id
1 'polypeptide(L)'
;MTNAKNSKAKVKESNVPVGGLLLKNEDISFNEDKPVVKVRVRNTGDRAVQVGSHFHFFEANRALEFDRSAAYGMRLNIMATTAIRFEPGDEIEVSLIPFGGKRLLYGFNNLLDGWAMSNYGKEAVVEKAIKSGFKFSK
;
A
#
# COMPACT_ATOMS: atom_id res chain seq x y z
N MET A 1 -33.15 33.20 -16.81
CA MET A 1 -32.33 33.22 -15.59
C MET A 1 -31.00 32.55 -15.91
N THR A 2 -29.95 33.19 -15.43
CA THR A 2 -28.55 33.15 -15.89
C THR A 2 -27.71 32.00 -15.34
N ASN A 3 -26.72 31.59 -16.15
CA ASN A 3 -25.37 31.08 -15.79
C ASN A 3 -25.27 29.75 -15.02
N ALA A 4 -24.39 28.82 -15.40
CA ALA A 4 -22.95 29.06 -15.39
C ALA A 4 -22.19 28.42 -16.56
N LYS A 5 -21.45 29.29 -17.26
CA LYS A 5 -20.41 28.94 -18.24
C LYS A 5 -19.26 28.23 -17.54
N ASN A 6 -18.93 27.04 -18.02
CA ASN A 6 -17.72 26.32 -17.67
C ASN A 6 -16.53 26.99 -18.39
N SER A 7 -15.92 28.00 -17.77
CA SER A 7 -14.75 28.69 -18.31
C SER A 7 -13.47 27.97 -17.92
N LYS A 8 -13.01 27.01 -18.75
CA LYS A 8 -11.62 26.57 -18.73
C LYS A 8 -10.72 27.74 -19.15
N ALA A 9 -10.10 28.41 -18.19
CA ALA A 9 -9.09 29.43 -18.46
C ALA A 9 -7.89 28.75 -19.15
N LYS A 10 -7.65 29.07 -20.42
CA LYS A 10 -6.37 28.75 -21.08
C LYS A 10 -5.27 29.48 -20.33
N VAL A 11 -4.42 28.75 -19.61
CA VAL A 11 -3.19 29.31 -19.03
C VAL A 11 -2.35 29.83 -20.20
N LYS A 12 -2.12 31.14 -20.28
CA LYS A 12 -1.25 31.74 -21.28
C LYS A 12 0.19 31.33 -20.98
N GLU A 13 0.92 30.81 -21.98
CA GLU A 13 2.35 30.47 -21.91
C GLU A 13 3.22 31.60 -21.34
N SER A 14 2.77 32.85 -21.44
CA SER A 14 3.49 34.05 -20.99
C SER A 14 3.72 34.16 -19.47
N ASN A 15 3.10 33.31 -18.64
CA ASN A 15 3.24 33.33 -17.17
C ASN A 15 4.07 32.18 -16.59
N VAL A 16 4.73 31.37 -17.43
CA VAL A 16 5.56 30.25 -16.96
C VAL A 16 6.98 30.76 -16.71
N PRO A 17 7.56 30.58 -15.52
CA PRO A 17 8.94 30.96 -15.25
C PRO A 17 9.92 30.12 -16.08
N VAL A 18 11.16 30.58 -16.25
CA VAL A 18 12.23 29.79 -16.90
C VAL A 18 12.43 28.49 -16.14
N GLY A 19 12.30 27.35 -16.82
CA GLY A 19 12.32 26.01 -16.21
C GLY A 19 10.99 25.57 -15.58
N GLY A 20 9.91 26.36 -15.72
CA GLY A 20 8.58 26.02 -15.25
C GLY A 20 7.90 24.93 -16.09
N LEU A 21 6.94 24.24 -15.47
CA LEU A 21 6.18 23.17 -16.09
C LEU A 21 4.76 23.63 -16.41
N LEU A 22 4.29 23.31 -17.63
CA LEU A 22 2.89 23.45 -18.03
C LEU A 22 2.20 22.10 -17.88
N LEU A 23 1.58 21.89 -16.72
CA LEU A 23 0.89 20.65 -16.42
C LEU A 23 -0.52 20.66 -17.00
N LYS A 24 -0.94 19.48 -17.44
CA LYS A 24 -2.31 19.14 -17.73
C LYS A 24 -3.11 19.05 -16.42
N ASN A 25 -4.41 19.32 -16.46
CA ASN A 25 -5.30 19.27 -15.28
C ASN A 25 -5.92 17.89 -15.07
N GLU A 26 -5.58 16.93 -15.93
CA GLU A 26 -6.04 15.56 -15.87
C GLU A 26 -5.30 14.77 -14.79
N ASP A 27 -6.05 14.03 -13.98
CA ASP A 27 -5.49 13.13 -12.97
C ASP A 27 -4.76 11.95 -13.62
N ILE A 28 -3.75 11.44 -12.92
CA ILE A 28 -3.02 10.25 -13.35
C ILE A 28 -3.54 9.05 -12.54
N SER A 29 -4.22 8.14 -13.23
CA SER A 29 -4.57 6.83 -12.69
C SER A 29 -3.38 5.89 -12.64
N PHE A 30 -3.33 5.02 -11.63
CA PHE A 30 -2.29 4.01 -11.49
C PHE A 30 -2.82 2.75 -10.79
N ASN A 31 -2.17 1.60 -11.04
CA ASN A 31 -2.55 0.27 -10.51
C ASN A 31 -3.99 -0.20 -10.88
N GLU A 32 -4.62 0.35 -11.92
CA GLU A 32 -6.03 0.06 -12.27
C GLU A 32 -6.29 -1.42 -12.56
N ASP A 33 -5.31 -2.13 -13.13
CA ASP A 33 -5.45 -3.54 -13.52
C ASP A 33 -5.29 -4.54 -12.35
N LYS A 34 -5.12 -4.04 -11.13
CA LYS A 34 -4.77 -4.89 -9.98
C LYS A 34 -5.99 -5.10 -9.07
N PRO A 35 -6.28 -6.35 -8.67
CA PRO A 35 -7.33 -6.61 -7.72
C PRO A 35 -6.99 -5.96 -6.38
N VAL A 36 -7.94 -5.22 -5.82
CA VAL A 36 -7.79 -4.50 -4.55
C VAL A 36 -8.44 -5.30 -3.43
N VAL A 37 -7.71 -5.47 -2.34
CA VAL A 37 -8.21 -6.07 -1.09
C VAL A 37 -8.13 -5.02 0.02
N LYS A 38 -9.24 -4.81 0.72
CA LYS A 38 -9.31 -3.91 1.87
C LYS A 38 -9.07 -4.68 3.16
N VAL A 39 -8.19 -4.16 4.01
CA VAL A 39 -7.82 -4.79 5.28
C VAL A 39 -7.84 -3.73 6.37
N ARG A 40 -8.52 -4.02 7.49
CA ARG A 40 -8.44 -3.19 8.70
C ARG A 40 -7.18 -3.54 9.47
N VAL A 41 -6.41 -2.52 9.82
CA VAL A 41 -5.11 -2.65 10.46
C VAL A 41 -5.09 -1.83 11.72
N ARG A 42 -4.87 -2.51 12.85
CA ARG A 42 -4.80 -1.90 14.17
C ARG A 42 -3.38 -1.93 14.70
N ASN A 43 -2.85 -0.79 15.14
CA ASN A 43 -1.56 -0.75 15.82
C ASN A 43 -1.75 -1.01 17.31
N THR A 44 -1.36 -2.19 17.76
CA THR A 44 -1.47 -2.59 19.17
C THR A 44 -0.19 -2.28 19.98
N GLY A 45 0.81 -1.69 19.33
CA GLY A 45 2.05 -1.27 19.97
C GLY A 45 1.91 0.10 20.65
N ASP A 46 2.94 0.44 21.40
CA ASP A 46 3.12 1.73 22.10
C ASP A 46 3.81 2.80 21.23
N ARG A 47 4.32 2.41 20.06
CA ARG A 47 5.08 3.25 19.13
C ARG A 47 4.40 3.33 17.78
N ALA A 48 4.55 4.48 17.14
CA ALA A 48 4.05 4.67 15.79
C ALA A 48 4.79 3.77 14.79
N VAL A 49 4.06 3.27 13.80
CA VAL A 49 4.58 2.42 12.73
C VAL A 49 4.26 3.07 11.39
N GLN A 50 5.22 3.09 10.47
CA GLN A 50 5.02 3.59 9.12
C GLN A 50 5.43 2.54 8.11
N VAL A 51 4.54 2.25 7.14
CA VAL A 51 4.74 1.20 6.15
C VAL A 51 4.70 1.81 4.75
N GLY A 52 5.76 1.57 3.97
CA GLY A 52 5.94 2.11 2.63
C GLY A 52 5.14 1.37 1.55
N SER A 53 4.96 2.04 0.40
CA SER A 53 4.20 1.58 -0.77
C SER A 53 4.58 0.19 -1.31
N HIS A 54 5.85 -0.20 -1.21
CA HIS A 54 6.39 -1.44 -1.79
C HIS A 54 6.87 -2.46 -0.74
N PHE A 55 6.52 -2.25 0.52
CA PHE A 55 6.82 -3.23 1.55
C PHE A 55 5.86 -4.42 1.45
N HIS A 56 6.35 -5.64 1.65
CA HIS A 56 5.49 -6.83 1.71
C HIS A 56 4.61 -6.76 2.95
N PHE A 57 3.33 -6.43 2.76
CA PHE A 57 2.46 -6.02 3.86
C PHE A 57 2.25 -7.14 4.88
N PHE A 58 2.24 -8.41 4.44
CA PHE A 58 2.27 -9.60 5.29
C PHE A 58 3.38 -9.57 6.36
N GLU A 59 4.54 -9.03 6.01
CA GLU A 59 5.74 -9.00 6.86
C GLU A 59 5.87 -7.67 7.63
N ALA A 60 4.85 -6.81 7.60
CA ALA A 60 4.87 -5.55 8.34
C ALA A 60 4.97 -5.79 9.85
N ASN A 61 5.33 -4.75 10.61
CA ASN A 61 5.64 -4.82 12.04
C ASN A 61 4.69 -5.76 12.81
N ARG A 62 5.26 -6.62 13.66
CA ARG A 62 4.56 -7.61 14.49
C ARG A 62 3.45 -7.01 15.37
N ALA A 63 3.59 -5.75 15.78
CA ALA A 63 2.61 -5.03 16.60
C ALA A 63 1.34 -4.62 15.83
N LEU A 64 1.38 -4.63 14.50
CA LEU A 64 0.20 -4.41 13.67
C LEU A 64 -0.64 -5.70 13.65
N GLU A 65 -1.90 -5.58 14.00
CA GLU A 65 -2.89 -6.65 14.01
C GLU A 65 -3.85 -6.47 12.83
N PHE A 66 -3.91 -7.47 11.96
CA PHE A 66 -4.76 -7.49 10.77
C PHE A 66 -4.82 -8.90 10.18
N ASP A 67 -5.66 -9.11 9.17
CA ASP A 67 -5.68 -10.37 8.41
C ASP A 67 -4.43 -10.47 7.52
N ARG A 68 -3.37 -11.07 8.07
CA ARG A 68 -2.14 -11.27 7.30
C ARG A 68 -2.33 -12.27 6.18
N SER A 69 -3.22 -13.25 6.32
CA SER A 69 -3.48 -14.22 5.25
C SER A 69 -3.98 -13.54 3.97
N ALA A 70 -4.79 -12.48 4.11
CA ALA A 70 -5.21 -11.62 2.99
C ALA A 70 -4.08 -10.73 2.43
N ALA A 71 -3.07 -10.40 3.24
CA ALA A 71 -1.94 -9.56 2.86
C ALA A 71 -0.76 -10.31 2.22
N TYR A 72 -0.82 -11.64 2.11
CA TYR A 72 0.23 -12.46 1.52
C TYR A 72 0.46 -12.12 0.04
N GLY A 73 1.70 -11.77 -0.31
CA GLY A 73 2.07 -11.35 -1.66
C GLY A 73 1.52 -9.97 -2.06
N MET A 74 1.06 -9.18 -1.10
CA MET A 74 0.45 -7.87 -1.32
C MET A 74 1.31 -6.72 -0.81
N ARG A 75 1.08 -5.53 -1.38
CA ARG A 75 1.64 -4.24 -0.97
C ARG A 75 0.56 -3.16 -0.91
N LEU A 76 0.84 -2.04 -0.26
CA LEU A 76 -0.09 -0.90 -0.20
C LEU A 76 -0.41 -0.34 -1.58
N ASN A 77 -1.70 -0.12 -1.86
CA ASN A 77 -2.18 0.56 -3.07
C ASN A 77 -2.15 2.08 -2.90
N ILE A 78 -0.95 2.63 -2.77
CA ILE A 78 -0.69 4.07 -2.66
C ILE A 78 0.32 4.49 -3.72
N MET A 79 0.52 5.80 -3.87
CA MET A 79 1.55 6.33 -4.76
C MET A 79 2.91 5.72 -4.42
N ALA A 80 3.70 5.38 -5.42
CA ALA A 80 5.07 4.93 -5.20
C ALA A 80 5.84 5.95 -4.35
N THR A 81 6.82 5.48 -3.59
CA THR A 81 7.63 6.26 -2.61
C THR A 81 6.91 6.73 -1.34
N THR A 82 5.58 6.78 -1.33
CA THR A 82 4.81 7.17 -0.14
C THR A 82 4.63 6.03 0.88
N ALA A 83 4.04 6.36 2.04
CA ALA A 83 3.81 5.44 3.14
C ALA A 83 2.54 5.80 3.93
N ILE A 84 1.97 4.82 4.63
CA ILE A 84 0.88 5.02 5.60
C ILE A 84 1.45 4.91 7.01
N ARG A 85 1.04 5.84 7.88
CA ARG A 85 1.42 5.90 9.29
C ARG A 85 0.27 5.43 10.17
N PHE A 86 0.60 4.60 11.15
CA PHE A 86 -0.31 4.06 12.15
C PHE A 86 0.14 4.54 13.52
N GLU A 87 -0.67 5.38 14.17
CA GLU A 87 -0.39 5.82 15.55
C GLU A 87 -0.68 4.69 16.55
N PRO A 88 -0.08 4.72 17.77
CA PRO A 88 -0.39 3.75 18.81
C PRO A 88 -1.89 3.69 19.12
N GLY A 89 -2.50 2.50 19.06
CA GLY A 89 -3.93 2.28 19.31
C GLY A 89 -4.85 2.60 18.14
N ASP A 90 -4.33 3.15 17.04
CA ASP A 90 -5.12 3.54 15.87
C ASP A 90 -5.55 2.32 15.03
N GLU A 91 -6.69 2.44 14.36
CA GLU A 91 -7.25 1.43 13.46
C GLU A 91 -7.68 2.06 12.14
N ILE A 92 -7.01 1.68 11.05
CA ILE A 92 -7.22 2.25 9.72
C ILE A 92 -7.50 1.12 8.72
N GLU A 93 -8.48 1.34 7.83
CA GLU A 93 -8.68 0.49 6.65
C GLU A 93 -7.68 0.89 5.55
N VAL A 94 -6.87 -0.07 5.10
CA VAL A 94 -5.91 0.14 4.00
C VAL A 94 -6.27 -0.72 2.79
N SER A 95 -5.93 -0.21 1.61
CA SER A 95 -6.09 -0.93 0.35
C SER A 95 -4.77 -1.61 -0.04
N LEU A 96 -4.83 -2.90 -0.35
CA LEU A 96 -3.70 -3.73 -0.75
C LEU A 96 -3.89 -4.23 -2.19
N ILE A 97 -2.78 -4.37 -2.91
CA ILE A 97 -2.71 -4.92 -4.26
C ILE A 97 -1.56 -5.92 -4.37
N PRO A 98 -1.64 -6.92 -5.26
CA PRO A 98 -0.55 -7.88 -5.43
C PRO A 98 0.70 -7.23 -6.01
N PHE A 99 1.86 -7.79 -5.66
CA PHE A 99 3.10 -7.46 -6.36
C PHE A 99 3.02 -7.82 -7.85
N GLY A 100 3.72 -7.04 -8.68
CA GLY A 100 3.91 -7.34 -10.10
C GLY A 100 5.11 -8.26 -10.33
N GLY A 101 5.52 -8.38 -11.60
CA GLY A 101 6.70 -9.16 -12.00
C GLY A 101 6.59 -10.65 -11.64
N LYS A 102 7.73 -11.27 -11.30
CA LYS A 102 7.79 -12.70 -10.93
C LYS A 102 7.22 -13.01 -9.54
N ARG A 103 6.89 -11.99 -8.74
CA ARG A 103 6.43 -12.12 -7.35
C ARG A 103 7.37 -12.97 -6.48
N LEU A 104 8.68 -12.77 -6.64
CA LEU A 104 9.70 -13.33 -5.77
C LEU A 104 10.06 -12.27 -4.72
N LEU A 105 9.80 -12.56 -3.45
CA LEU A 105 9.96 -11.63 -2.33
C LEU A 105 11.02 -12.17 -1.37
N TYR A 106 12.13 -11.44 -1.24
CA TYR A 106 13.28 -11.81 -0.42
C TYR A 106 13.63 -10.69 0.56
N GLY A 107 14.13 -11.03 1.74
CA GLY A 107 14.54 -10.06 2.75
C GLY A 107 13.42 -9.79 3.75
N PHE A 108 12.86 -8.58 3.80
CA PHE A 108 11.79 -8.19 4.72
C PHE A 108 11.98 -8.68 6.17
N ASN A 109 11.20 -9.66 6.64
CA ASN A 109 11.38 -10.33 7.94
C ASN A 109 11.72 -11.82 7.77
N ASN A 110 12.21 -12.21 6.60
CA ASN A 110 12.56 -13.56 6.20
C ASN A 110 11.41 -14.54 6.38
N LEU A 111 10.15 -14.10 6.29
CA LEU A 111 9.02 -15.00 6.47
C LEU A 111 8.79 -15.86 5.22
N LEU A 112 8.85 -15.25 4.04
CA LEU A 112 8.62 -15.92 2.77
C LEU A 112 9.92 -16.35 2.07
N ASP A 113 10.84 -15.41 1.80
CA ASP A 113 12.07 -15.63 1.01
C ASP A 113 11.88 -16.50 -0.24
N GLY A 114 10.87 -16.16 -1.04
CA GLY A 114 10.42 -17.05 -2.11
C GLY A 114 9.25 -16.53 -2.93
N TRP A 115 8.55 -17.46 -3.56
CA TRP A 115 7.53 -17.17 -4.56
C TRP A 115 6.14 -16.95 -3.94
N ALA A 116 5.62 -15.73 -4.06
CA ALA A 116 4.36 -15.31 -3.48
C ALA A 116 3.14 -15.52 -4.39
N MET A 117 3.32 -16.02 -5.62
CA MET A 117 2.23 -16.16 -6.59
C MET A 117 1.34 -17.38 -6.29
N SER A 118 1.91 -18.42 -5.71
CA SER A 118 1.20 -19.65 -5.36
C SER A 118 0.81 -19.65 -3.89
N ASN A 119 -0.30 -20.34 -3.58
CA ASN A 119 -0.63 -20.71 -2.20
C ASN A 119 0.27 -21.84 -1.68
N TYR A 120 1.07 -22.45 -2.55
CA TYR A 120 2.03 -23.48 -2.16
C TYR A 120 3.00 -22.95 -1.10
N GLY A 121 3.04 -23.60 0.06
CA GLY A 121 3.88 -23.19 1.20
C GLY A 121 3.34 -22.00 2.00
N LYS A 122 2.22 -21.39 1.61
CA LYS A 122 1.61 -20.25 2.33
C LYS A 122 1.31 -20.61 3.78
N GLU A 123 0.81 -21.81 4.04
CA GLU A 123 0.51 -22.30 5.40
C GLU A 123 1.76 -22.34 6.28
N ALA A 124 2.88 -22.84 5.76
CA ALA A 124 4.15 -22.87 6.48
C ALA A 124 4.67 -21.44 6.79
N VAL A 125 4.49 -20.51 5.85
CA VAL A 125 4.85 -19.10 6.06
C VAL A 125 3.95 -18.44 7.11
N VAL A 126 2.65 -18.72 7.09
CA VAL A 126 1.69 -18.25 8.11
C VAL A 126 2.04 -18.83 9.48
N GLU A 127 2.33 -20.12 9.57
CA GLU A 127 2.74 -20.77 10.81
C GLU A 127 4.05 -20.17 11.34
N LYS A 128 5.02 -19.91 10.46
CA LYS A 128 6.27 -19.23 10.81
C LYS A 128 6.01 -17.83 11.36
N ALA A 129 5.08 -17.08 10.76
CA ALA A 129 4.68 -15.76 11.24
C ALA A 129 4.05 -15.82 12.64
N ILE A 130 3.16 -16.80 12.88
CA ILE A 130 2.53 -17.02 14.19
C ILE A 130 3.57 -17.35 15.25
N LYS A 131 4.46 -18.33 14.98
CA LYS A 131 5.56 -18.71 15.89
C LYS A 131 6.51 -17.54 16.17
N SER A 132 6.68 -16.69 15.17
CA SER A 132 7.48 -15.48 15.26
C SER A 132 6.80 -14.36 16.05
N GLY A 133 5.51 -14.46 16.41
CA GLY A 133 4.81 -13.45 17.19
C GLY A 133 4.27 -12.28 16.36
N PHE A 134 4.07 -12.47 15.05
CA PHE A 134 3.30 -11.51 14.24
C PHE A 134 1.82 -11.62 14.60
N LYS A 135 1.18 -10.49 14.93
CA LYS A 135 -0.24 -10.49 15.33
C LYS A 135 -1.16 -10.68 14.11
N PHE A 136 -2.14 -11.55 14.26
CA PHE A 136 -3.23 -11.77 13.31
C PHE A 136 -4.52 -11.26 13.95
N SER A 137 -5.40 -10.66 13.16
CA SER A 137 -6.77 -10.40 13.61
C SER A 137 -7.47 -11.73 13.87
N LYS A 138 -8.30 -11.77 14.93
CA LYS A 138 -9.25 -12.88 15.14
C LYS A 138 -10.31 -12.91 14.05
#